data_AF-A0A1Q3EAF0-F1
#
_entry.id   AF-A0A1Q3EAF0-F1
#
_cell.length_a   1.000
_cell.length_b   1.000
_cell.length_c   1.000
_cell.angle_alpha   90.00
_cell.angle_beta   90.00
_cell.angle_gamma   90.00
#
_symmetry.space_group_name_H-M   'P 1'
#
loop_
_entity.id
_entity.type
_entity.pdbx_description
1 polymer ?
#
loop_
_entity_poly.entity_id
_entity_poly.type
_entity_poly.pdbx_seq_one_letter_code
_entity_poly.pdbx_strand_id
1 'polypeptide(L)'
;MIIQTDKALQDGSRTLRNLLKRSGYSEEIDSPPDYEEIEGTDALHESTPISISNTSSSSTATTPIPGPPVSLARPHSARAVTNNASKNSPANNISISHPFGSINCAYTVDPTLTLFPSSSRGTRIQSNVKLRTNVGSIDADLTLMHGAKEDNSTLPSATMDISSKMGTVNVTLRRPSSALPTIRLFASSRAGSLSVRVPANFHGFITAYTKIGRLTLEPSLQSSAVVLKEEIKVKRVFIEPHTAEDEGIEDMVDVVDVEAEVAADVALMKMVEVIIKVYSSLQNLLHLKLASSFD
;
A
#
# COMPACT_ATOMS: atom_id res chain seq x y z
N MET A 1 4.31 -15.09 8.67
CA MET A 1 3.89 -13.77 9.12
C MET A 1 3.77 -12.80 7.95
N ILE A 2 2.55 -12.42 7.57
CA ILE A 2 2.26 -11.51 6.44
C ILE A 2 1.22 -10.47 6.90
N ILE A 3 1.48 -9.20 6.61
CA ILE A 3 0.54 -8.10 6.69
C ILE A 3 0.18 -7.77 5.24
N GLN A 4 -1.08 -7.91 4.85
CA GLN A 4 -1.51 -7.66 3.46
C GLN A 4 -2.64 -6.64 3.43
N THR A 5 -2.49 -5.61 2.59
CA THR A 5 -3.58 -4.70 2.26
C THR A 5 -4.12 -5.03 0.87
N ASP A 6 -5.28 -5.68 0.84
CA ASP A 6 -5.95 -6.01 -0.42
C ASP A 6 -6.94 -4.92 -0.84
N LYS A 7 -6.99 -4.69 -2.15
CA LYS A 7 -8.07 -3.94 -2.79
C LYS A 7 -9.32 -4.83 -2.81
N ALA A 8 -10.21 -4.66 -1.83
CA ALA A 8 -11.52 -5.29 -1.91
C ALA A 8 -12.29 -4.69 -3.10
N LEU A 9 -12.62 -5.52 -4.10
CA LEU A 9 -13.57 -5.19 -5.14
C LEU A 9 -14.93 -4.98 -4.45
N GLN A 10 -15.40 -3.74 -4.39
CA GLN A 10 -16.54 -3.35 -3.57
C GLN A 10 -17.86 -3.67 -4.31
N ASP A 11 -18.45 -4.84 -4.03
CA ASP A 11 -19.82 -5.19 -4.46
C ASP A 11 -20.89 -4.66 -3.47
N GLY A 12 -20.71 -3.45 -2.96
CA GLY A 12 -21.41 -2.98 -1.75
C GLY A 12 -21.84 -1.52 -1.79
N SER A 13 -22.41 -1.04 -2.90
CA SER A 13 -22.76 0.38 -3.09
C SER A 13 -24.08 0.83 -2.43
N ARG A 14 -24.76 0.00 -1.61
CA ARG A 14 -26.09 0.35 -1.07
C ARG A 14 -26.14 0.78 0.40
N THR A 15 -25.10 0.55 1.20
CA THR A 15 -25.23 0.72 2.67
C THR A 15 -24.68 2.05 3.21
N LEU A 16 -23.80 2.76 2.47
CA LEU A 16 -23.11 3.95 3.00
C LEU A 16 -23.88 5.27 2.93
N ARG A 17 -25.04 5.33 2.26
CA ARG A 17 -25.84 6.58 2.22
C ARG A 17 -26.63 6.87 3.51
N ASN A 18 -26.79 5.89 4.41
CA ASN A 18 -27.61 6.07 5.61
C ASN A 18 -26.83 6.50 6.87
N LEU A 19 -25.49 6.47 6.85
CA LEU A 19 -24.68 6.82 8.03
C LEU A 19 -24.19 8.28 8.05
N LEU A 20 -24.35 9.04 6.97
CA LEU A 20 -23.89 10.44 6.90
C LEU A 20 -24.91 11.48 7.40
N LYS A 21 -26.10 11.07 7.87
CA LYS A 21 -27.15 11.99 8.36
C LYS A 21 -27.20 12.17 9.89
N ARG A 22 -26.25 11.62 10.65
CA ARG A 22 -26.38 11.55 12.13
C ARG A 22 -25.27 12.19 12.97
N SER A 23 -24.25 12.82 12.39
CA SER A 23 -23.29 13.60 13.18
C SER A 23 -23.71 15.08 13.22
N GLY A 24 -24.47 15.46 14.23
CA GLY A 24 -24.68 16.85 14.60
C GLY A 24 -23.40 17.45 15.19
N TYR A 25 -22.47 17.81 14.30
CA TYR A 25 -21.31 18.64 14.65
C TYR A 25 -21.68 20.09 14.34
N SER A 26 -21.92 20.89 15.39
CA SER A 26 -21.92 22.35 15.32
C SER A 26 -20.48 22.82 15.44
N GLU A 27 -19.84 23.16 14.32
CA GLU A 27 -18.59 23.93 14.33
C GLU A 27 -18.93 25.38 14.68
N GLU A 28 -18.34 25.86 15.77
CA GLU A 28 -18.18 27.28 16.06
C GLU A 28 -17.17 27.82 15.03
N ILE A 29 -17.68 28.50 14.01
CA ILE A 29 -16.89 29.08 12.93
C ILE A 29 -16.29 30.38 13.45
N ASP A 30 -14.98 30.36 13.68
CA ASP A 30 -14.18 31.57 13.90
C ASP A 30 -14.21 32.40 12.62
N SER A 31 -14.61 33.66 12.75
CA SER A 31 -14.93 34.53 11.61
C SER A 31 -13.73 34.69 10.67
N PRO A 32 -13.92 34.52 9.35
CA PRO A 32 -12.86 34.77 8.38
C PRO A 32 -12.47 36.26 8.34
N PRO A 33 -11.23 36.59 7.95
CA PRO A 33 -10.82 37.97 7.70
C PRO A 33 -11.63 38.58 6.55
N ASP A 34 -11.99 39.87 6.71
CA ASP A 34 -12.64 40.69 5.69
C ASP A 34 -11.80 40.73 4.41
N TYR A 35 -12.37 40.25 3.31
CA TYR A 35 -11.83 40.42 1.96
C TYR A 35 -12.62 41.52 1.26
N GLU A 36 -11.92 42.53 0.75
CA GLU A 36 -12.54 43.56 -0.09
C GLU A 36 -13.08 42.97 -1.40
N GLU A 37 -14.31 43.38 -1.69
CA GLU A 37 -15.18 42.94 -2.76
C GLU A 37 -14.71 43.57 -4.10
N ILE A 38 -14.25 42.74 -5.03
CA ILE A 38 -14.02 43.18 -6.42
C ILE A 38 -15.31 42.90 -7.19
N GLU A 39 -16.05 43.97 -7.49
CA GLU A 39 -17.22 43.95 -8.36
C GLU A 39 -16.85 43.47 -9.77
N GLY A 40 -17.45 42.36 -10.19
CA GLY A 40 -17.25 41.73 -11.49
C GLY A 40 -18.57 41.17 -12.02
N THR A 41 -19.30 42.04 -12.71
CA THR A 41 -20.58 41.91 -13.42
C THR A 41 -20.87 40.58 -14.13
N ASP A 42 -22.06 40.04 -13.82
CA ASP A 42 -23.10 39.44 -14.66
C ASP A 42 -22.78 38.89 -16.06
N ALA A 43 -23.04 37.59 -16.25
CA ALA A 43 -23.65 37.05 -17.47
C ALA A 43 -24.34 35.67 -17.24
N LEU A 44 -25.64 35.77 -16.97
CA LEU A 44 -26.77 34.94 -17.39
C LEU A 44 -26.60 33.43 -17.72
N HIS A 45 -27.34 32.67 -16.91
CA HIS A 45 -27.92 31.34 -17.11
C HIS A 45 -28.47 31.03 -18.52
N GLU A 46 -28.25 29.80 -18.99
CA GLU A 46 -29.29 29.06 -19.70
C GLU A 46 -29.24 27.56 -19.35
N SER A 47 -30.35 27.07 -18.80
CA SER A 47 -30.57 25.70 -18.35
C SER A 47 -31.13 24.84 -19.48
N THR A 48 -30.67 23.60 -19.63
CA THR A 48 -31.43 22.56 -20.35
C THR A 48 -31.54 21.27 -19.52
N PRO A 49 -32.75 20.73 -19.32
CA PRO A 49 -32.96 19.41 -18.74
C PRO A 49 -33.03 18.36 -19.86
N ILE A 50 -32.37 17.21 -19.70
CA ILE A 50 -32.59 16.07 -20.60
C ILE A 50 -32.94 14.83 -19.79
N SER A 51 -34.09 14.29 -20.19
CA SER A 51 -34.84 13.17 -19.64
C SER A 51 -34.12 11.84 -19.60
N ILE A 52 -34.48 11.10 -18.54
CA ILE A 52 -34.21 9.71 -18.26
C ILE A 52 -35.03 8.83 -19.21
N SER A 53 -34.44 7.78 -19.76
CA SER A 53 -35.18 6.61 -20.25
C SER A 53 -34.53 5.33 -19.74
N ASN A 54 -35.22 4.69 -18.80
CA ASN A 54 -34.95 3.32 -18.36
C ASN A 54 -35.41 2.36 -19.46
N THR A 55 -34.53 1.46 -19.89
CA THR A 55 -34.90 0.28 -20.68
C THR A 55 -34.55 -0.97 -19.90
N SER A 56 -35.59 -1.58 -19.35
CA SER A 56 -35.64 -2.94 -18.84
C SER A 56 -35.58 -3.91 -20.02
N SER A 57 -34.69 -4.89 -20.00
CA SER A 57 -34.85 -6.10 -20.81
C SER A 57 -34.40 -7.33 -20.01
N SER A 58 -35.42 -8.12 -19.68
CA SER A 58 -35.31 -9.52 -19.29
C SER A 58 -34.85 -10.36 -20.49
N SER A 59 -33.98 -11.34 -20.27
CA SER A 59 -34.20 -12.65 -20.90
C SER A 59 -33.50 -13.77 -20.13
N THR A 60 -34.34 -14.73 -19.79
CA THR A 60 -34.10 -16.13 -19.44
C THR A 60 -33.29 -16.87 -20.51
N ALA A 61 -32.42 -17.80 -20.09
CA ALA A 61 -32.51 -19.21 -20.51
C ALA A 61 -31.43 -20.06 -19.84
N THR A 62 -31.93 -21.01 -19.05
CA THR A 62 -31.26 -22.18 -18.50
C THR A 62 -30.90 -23.16 -19.61
N THR A 63 -29.68 -23.73 -19.60
CA THR A 63 -29.47 -25.12 -20.02
C THR A 63 -28.18 -25.68 -19.40
N PRO A 64 -28.26 -26.78 -18.63
CA PRO A 64 -27.10 -27.51 -18.14
C PRO A 64 -26.75 -28.67 -19.10
N ILE A 65 -25.47 -28.82 -19.44
CA ILE A 65 -24.95 -30.04 -20.07
C ILE A 65 -23.82 -30.58 -19.17
N PRO A 66 -23.95 -31.81 -18.63
CA PRO A 66 -22.92 -32.46 -17.82
C PRO A 66 -21.92 -33.21 -18.72
N GLY A 67 -20.64 -32.86 -18.62
CA GLY A 67 -19.53 -33.60 -19.22
C GLY A 67 -18.52 -34.10 -18.18
N PRO A 68 -18.07 -35.36 -18.24
CA PRO A 68 -17.05 -35.93 -17.35
C PRO A 68 -15.62 -35.41 -17.66
N PRO A 69 -14.65 -35.63 -16.75
CA PRO A 69 -13.53 -34.72 -16.51
C PRO A 69 -12.35 -34.98 -17.44
N VAL A 70 -11.90 -33.96 -18.17
CA VAL A 70 -10.59 -34.01 -18.85
C VAL A 70 -9.54 -33.44 -17.90
N SER A 71 -8.82 -34.36 -17.25
CA SER A 71 -7.62 -34.08 -16.47
C SER A 71 -6.52 -33.58 -17.40
N LEU A 72 -6.47 -32.26 -17.60
CA LEU A 72 -5.35 -31.58 -18.23
C LEU A 72 -4.19 -31.57 -17.23
N ALA A 73 -3.23 -32.44 -17.48
CA ALA A 73 -1.96 -32.53 -16.79
C ALA A 73 -1.37 -31.13 -16.59
N ARG A 74 -1.19 -30.78 -15.32
CA ARG A 74 -0.61 -29.55 -14.82
C ARG A 74 0.82 -29.41 -15.39
N PRO A 75 1.13 -28.38 -16.20
CA PRO A 75 2.50 -28.11 -16.57
C PRO A 75 3.24 -27.61 -15.32
N HIS A 76 3.85 -28.53 -14.60
CA HIS A 76 4.85 -28.26 -13.57
C HIS A 76 6.11 -27.78 -14.27
N SER A 77 6.14 -26.51 -14.64
CA SER A 77 7.37 -25.79 -14.91
C SER A 77 7.35 -24.47 -14.15
N ALA A 78 7.14 -24.57 -12.84
CA ALA A 78 7.72 -23.60 -11.92
C ALA A 78 9.22 -23.89 -11.92
N ARG A 79 9.94 -23.31 -12.89
CA ARG A 79 11.39 -23.21 -12.85
C ARG A 79 11.70 -22.47 -11.56
N ALA A 80 12.09 -23.20 -10.52
CA ALA A 80 12.61 -22.61 -9.31
C ALA A 80 13.80 -21.77 -9.74
N VAL A 81 13.59 -20.45 -9.83
CA VAL A 81 14.68 -19.49 -9.85
C VAL A 81 15.31 -19.69 -8.47
N THR A 82 16.27 -20.61 -8.41
CA THR A 82 17.23 -20.64 -7.33
C THR A 82 17.97 -19.33 -7.47
N ASN A 83 17.42 -18.29 -6.84
CA ASN A 83 18.14 -17.07 -6.53
C ASN A 83 19.37 -17.58 -5.80
N ASN A 84 20.47 -17.71 -6.54
CA ASN A 84 21.77 -17.94 -5.98
C ASN A 84 21.89 -16.89 -4.90
N ALA A 85 21.88 -17.33 -3.64
CA ALA A 85 22.13 -16.49 -2.49
C ALA A 85 23.59 -16.05 -2.63
N SER A 86 23.81 -15.08 -3.54
CA SER A 86 25.02 -14.30 -3.60
C SER A 86 25.22 -13.83 -2.17
N LYS A 87 26.42 -14.11 -1.67
CA LYS A 87 26.86 -13.76 -0.33
C LYS A 87 26.81 -12.25 -0.23
N ASN A 88 25.62 -11.70 0.02
CA ASN A 88 25.37 -10.27 -0.04
C ASN A 88 26.14 -9.67 1.13
N SER A 89 27.20 -8.92 0.80
CA SER A 89 27.99 -8.21 1.78
C SER A 89 27.06 -7.33 2.61
N PRO A 90 27.19 -7.34 3.96
CA PRO A 90 26.45 -6.43 4.81
C PRO A 90 26.60 -4.99 4.33
N ALA A 91 25.48 -4.27 4.27
CA ALA A 91 25.41 -2.93 3.74
C ALA A 91 24.58 -2.04 4.65
N ASN A 92 24.83 -0.73 4.56
CA ASN A 92 24.06 0.30 5.22
C ASN A 92 23.90 1.50 4.28
N ASN A 93 22.90 2.34 4.53
CA ASN A 93 22.56 3.52 3.73
C ASN A 93 22.27 3.20 2.25
N ILE A 94 21.58 2.08 1.99
CA ILE A 94 21.16 1.70 0.64
C ILE A 94 20.06 2.66 0.18
N SER A 95 20.25 3.31 -0.96
CA SER A 95 19.24 4.20 -1.55
C SER A 95 19.06 3.89 -3.03
N ILE A 96 17.90 3.37 -3.42
CA ILE A 96 17.54 3.05 -4.80
C ILE A 96 16.26 3.80 -5.15
N SER A 97 16.29 4.56 -6.25
CA SER A 97 15.14 5.32 -6.72
C SER A 97 14.99 5.16 -8.22
N HIS A 98 13.93 4.50 -8.64
CA HIS A 98 13.57 4.33 -10.06
C HIS A 98 12.22 4.98 -10.33
N PRO A 99 12.13 6.01 -11.19
CA PRO A 99 10.85 6.64 -11.48
C PRO A 99 9.84 5.64 -12.07
N PHE A 100 10.31 4.70 -12.87
CA PHE A 100 9.50 3.66 -13.50
C PHE A 100 10.19 2.30 -13.39
N GLY A 101 9.40 1.23 -13.34
CA GLY A 101 9.88 -0.14 -13.37
C GLY A 101 9.93 -0.81 -12.00
N SER A 102 10.47 -2.03 -11.97
CA SER A 102 10.48 -2.84 -10.76
C SER A 102 11.83 -2.79 -10.04
N ILE A 103 11.80 -2.67 -8.72
CA ILE A 103 12.96 -2.83 -7.84
C ILE A 103 12.86 -4.23 -7.24
N ASN A 104 13.74 -5.13 -7.65
CA ASN A 104 13.90 -6.42 -7.00
C ASN A 104 15.28 -6.45 -6.32
N CYS A 105 15.28 -6.59 -5.00
CA CYS A 105 16.53 -6.61 -4.27
C CYS A 105 16.49 -7.55 -3.07
N ALA A 106 17.63 -8.19 -2.83
CA ALA A 106 17.90 -8.91 -1.59
C ALA A 106 19.13 -8.27 -0.94
N TYR A 107 19.02 -7.77 0.29
CA TYR A 107 20.12 -7.11 0.98
C TYR A 107 20.26 -7.58 2.43
N THR A 108 21.51 -7.60 2.87
CA THR A 108 21.87 -7.82 4.26
C THR A 108 22.15 -6.46 4.88
N VAL A 109 21.29 -6.02 5.80
CA VAL A 109 21.38 -4.69 6.41
C VAL A 109 22.07 -4.80 7.76
N ASP A 110 23.18 -4.09 7.93
CA ASP A 110 23.88 -3.95 9.21
C ASP A 110 23.87 -2.48 9.66
N PRO A 111 22.99 -2.11 10.61
CA PRO A 111 22.89 -0.74 11.10
C PRO A 111 24.14 -0.23 11.81
N THR A 112 25.06 -1.12 12.20
CA THR A 112 26.31 -0.74 12.87
C THR A 112 27.38 -0.24 11.90
N LEU A 113 27.23 -0.50 10.60
CA LEU A 113 28.15 -0.03 9.56
C LEU A 113 27.96 1.47 9.31
N THR A 114 28.66 2.32 10.05
CA THR A 114 28.71 3.76 9.77
C THR A 114 29.71 4.02 8.65
N LEU A 115 29.24 4.02 7.39
CA LEU A 115 30.11 4.27 6.23
C LEU A 115 30.64 5.71 6.18
N PHE A 116 29.99 6.65 6.86
CA PHE A 116 30.42 8.03 6.93
C PHE A 116 30.21 8.56 8.36
N PRO A 117 31.16 9.31 8.94
CA PRO A 117 30.88 10.11 10.13
C PRO A 117 29.76 11.07 9.74
N SER A 118 28.60 10.96 10.39
CA SER A 118 27.45 11.81 10.08
C SER A 118 27.88 13.27 10.22
N SER A 119 28.07 13.96 9.09
CA SER A 119 28.32 15.40 9.07
C SER A 119 27.10 16.06 9.71
N SER A 120 27.27 16.53 10.94
CA SER A 120 26.24 16.80 11.95
C SER A 120 25.33 18.00 11.68
N ARG A 121 25.06 18.35 10.42
CA ARG A 121 24.27 19.57 10.08
C ARG A 121 22.75 19.42 10.09
N GLY A 122 22.21 18.35 10.68
CA GLY A 122 20.79 18.27 11.01
C GLY A 122 20.38 16.91 11.54
N THR A 123 19.52 16.90 12.56
CA THR A 123 18.97 15.73 13.26
C THR A 123 18.00 14.90 12.40
N ARG A 124 18.27 14.75 11.09
CA ARG A 124 17.45 13.91 10.23
C ARG A 124 17.93 12.47 10.41
N ILE A 125 17.06 11.63 10.96
CA ILE A 125 17.27 10.18 11.06
C ILE A 125 17.49 9.67 9.63
N GLN A 126 18.70 9.19 9.34
CA GLN A 126 19.03 8.62 8.05
C GLN A 126 18.52 7.18 8.00
N SER A 127 17.71 6.85 6.99
CA SER A 127 17.25 5.48 6.76
C SER A 127 18.42 4.60 6.31
N ASN A 128 18.56 3.42 6.90
CA ASN A 128 19.51 2.39 6.49
C ASN A 128 19.17 1.83 5.11
N VAL A 129 17.87 1.78 4.77
CA VAL A 129 17.38 1.40 3.45
C VAL A 129 16.32 2.38 2.97
N LYS A 130 16.45 2.84 1.73
CA LYS A 130 15.49 3.72 1.07
C LYS A 130 15.21 3.23 -0.35
N LEU A 131 14.03 2.70 -0.59
CA LEU A 131 13.60 2.19 -1.90
C LEU A 131 12.40 3.00 -2.38
N ARG A 132 12.50 3.60 -3.57
CA ARG A 132 11.43 4.45 -4.11
C ARG A 132 11.12 4.18 -5.57
N THR A 133 9.84 4.10 -5.90
CA THR A 133 9.37 4.16 -7.29
C THR A 133 8.11 5.02 -7.46
N ASN A 134 7.92 5.65 -8.62
CA ASN A 134 6.63 6.29 -8.91
C ASN A 134 5.65 5.27 -9.50
N VAL A 135 6.08 4.51 -10.50
CA VAL A 135 5.22 3.52 -11.16
C VAL A 135 5.97 2.21 -11.32
N GLY A 136 5.54 1.20 -10.57
CA GLY A 136 6.12 -0.13 -10.62
C GLY A 136 6.04 -0.86 -9.30
N SER A 137 6.74 -1.99 -9.22
CA SER A 137 6.71 -2.86 -8.06
C SER A 137 8.04 -2.84 -7.30
N ILE A 138 7.97 -2.96 -5.98
CA ILE A 138 9.13 -3.18 -5.13
C ILE A 138 8.98 -4.56 -4.52
N ASP A 139 9.97 -5.41 -4.69
CA ASP A 139 10.11 -6.71 -4.03
C ASP A 139 11.44 -6.73 -3.29
N ALA A 140 11.38 -6.55 -1.97
CA ALA A 140 12.55 -6.39 -1.12
C ALA A 140 12.66 -7.52 -0.10
N ASP A 141 13.73 -8.30 -0.17
CA ASP A 141 14.10 -9.33 0.81
C ASP A 141 15.26 -8.81 1.67
N LEU A 142 14.95 -8.29 2.85
CA LEU A 142 15.90 -7.63 3.74
C LEU A 142 16.22 -8.54 4.92
N THR A 143 17.48 -8.90 5.08
CA THR A 143 17.99 -9.67 6.22
C THR A 143 18.73 -8.72 7.16
N LEU A 144 18.29 -8.60 8.40
CA LEU A 144 18.94 -7.77 9.41
C LEU A 144 20.08 -8.53 10.05
N MET A 145 21.24 -7.89 10.15
CA MET A 145 22.40 -8.41 10.88
C MET A 145 22.72 -7.53 12.08
N HIS A 146 23.30 -8.18 13.09
CA HIS A 146 23.92 -7.54 14.23
C HIS A 146 25.42 -7.54 13.97
N GLY A 147 26.03 -6.37 13.84
CA GLY A 147 27.48 -6.27 13.89
C GLY A 147 27.99 -6.67 15.28
N ALA A 148 29.14 -7.33 15.35
CA ALA A 148 29.79 -7.66 16.62
C ALA A 148 30.22 -6.36 17.32
N LYS A 149 29.33 -5.80 18.16
CA LYS A 149 29.64 -4.62 18.98
C LYS A 149 29.70 -5.01 20.43
N GLU A 150 30.75 -4.54 21.11
CA GLU A 150 31.04 -4.84 22.51
C GLU A 150 29.95 -4.31 23.48
N ASP A 151 29.35 -5.29 24.14
CA ASP A 151 28.78 -5.42 25.49
C ASP A 151 27.89 -4.35 26.13
N ASN A 152 27.77 -3.09 25.72
CA ASN A 152 26.86 -2.16 26.45
C ASN A 152 26.27 -0.96 25.68
N SER A 153 26.55 -0.79 24.37
CA SER A 153 25.93 0.33 23.64
C SER A 153 24.52 -0.02 23.17
N THR A 154 23.56 0.88 23.38
CA THR A 154 22.21 0.76 22.80
C THR A 154 22.28 0.42 21.32
N LEU A 155 21.62 -0.67 20.93
CA LEU A 155 21.70 -1.17 19.56
C LEU A 155 21.07 -0.14 18.60
N PRO A 156 21.76 0.23 17.51
CA PRO A 156 21.22 1.17 16.54
C PRO A 156 19.98 0.56 15.86
N SER A 157 18.89 1.34 15.79
CA SER A 157 17.66 0.91 15.12
C SER A 157 17.85 0.80 13.60
N ALA A 158 17.33 -0.28 13.01
CA ALA A 158 17.26 -0.48 11.57
C ALA A 158 16.05 0.26 10.98
N THR A 159 16.30 1.43 10.40
CA THR A 159 15.28 2.31 9.81
C THR A 159 15.19 2.10 8.29
N MET A 160 13.99 1.84 7.79
CA MET A 160 13.73 1.49 6.39
C MET A 160 12.56 2.32 5.84
N ASP A 161 12.72 2.92 4.66
CA ASP A 161 11.70 3.70 3.94
C ASP A 161 11.49 3.09 2.55
N ILE A 162 10.34 2.45 2.34
CA ILE A 162 10.00 1.76 1.10
C ILE A 162 8.70 2.33 0.57
N SER A 163 8.73 3.01 -0.58
CA SER A 163 7.54 3.69 -1.11
C SER A 163 7.34 3.52 -2.61
N SER A 164 6.08 3.30 -3.00
CA SER A 164 5.61 3.33 -4.39
C SER A 164 4.43 4.28 -4.54
N LYS A 165 4.39 5.14 -5.57
CA LYS A 165 3.17 5.92 -5.83
C LYS A 165 2.09 5.07 -6.48
N MET A 166 2.46 4.20 -7.41
CA MET A 166 1.55 3.33 -8.15
C MET A 166 2.20 1.96 -8.34
N GLY A 167 1.65 0.95 -7.66
CA GLY A 167 2.04 -0.44 -7.82
C GLY A 167 2.16 -1.19 -6.49
N THR A 168 2.85 -2.33 -6.56
CA THR A 168 2.87 -3.31 -5.47
C THR A 168 4.16 -3.20 -4.67
N VAL A 169 4.06 -3.17 -3.35
CA VAL A 169 5.21 -3.16 -2.44
C VAL A 169 5.19 -4.45 -1.61
N ASN A 170 6.14 -5.34 -1.87
CA ASN A 170 6.36 -6.55 -1.10
C ASN A 170 7.67 -6.40 -0.33
N VAL A 171 7.60 -6.53 0.99
CA VAL A 171 8.75 -6.44 1.88
C VAL A 171 8.81 -7.70 2.71
N THR A 172 9.93 -8.41 2.68
CA THR A 172 10.22 -9.52 3.58
C THR A 172 11.37 -9.13 4.48
N LEU A 173 11.12 -9.10 5.79
CA LEU A 173 12.12 -8.88 6.81
C LEU A 173 12.51 -10.21 7.44
N ARG A 174 13.81 -10.52 7.43
CA ARG A 174 14.38 -11.69 8.10
C ARG A 174 15.29 -11.26 9.24
N ARG A 175 15.19 -11.98 10.36
CA ARG A 175 15.94 -11.75 11.59
C ARG A 175 16.50 -13.10 12.06
N PRO A 176 17.78 -13.44 11.79
CA PRO A 176 18.35 -14.76 12.07
C PRO A 176 18.62 -15.04 13.57
N SER A 177 18.65 -14.01 14.42
CA SER A 177 18.95 -14.12 15.87
C SER A 177 17.96 -13.30 16.72
N SER A 178 17.82 -13.61 18.01
CA SER A 178 16.94 -12.87 18.92
C SER A 178 17.51 -11.51 19.32
N ALA A 179 18.83 -11.39 19.49
CA ALA A 179 19.53 -10.16 19.89
C ALA A 179 19.79 -9.21 18.71
N LEU A 180 18.73 -8.83 17.98
CA LEU A 180 18.82 -8.02 16.76
C LEU A 180 18.24 -6.61 16.97
N PRO A 181 18.69 -5.62 16.18
CA PRO A 181 18.28 -4.23 16.36
C PRO A 181 16.77 -4.05 16.21
N THR A 182 16.26 -3.00 16.86
CA THR A 182 14.86 -2.59 16.69
C THR A 182 14.59 -2.21 15.24
N ILE A 183 13.45 -2.65 14.73
CA ILE A 183 13.00 -2.39 13.38
C ILE A 183 12.16 -1.11 13.39
N ARG A 184 12.45 -0.20 12.46
CA ARG A 184 11.60 0.94 12.11
C ARG A 184 11.33 0.89 10.62
N LEU A 185 10.22 0.27 10.23
CA LEU A 185 9.83 0.16 8.82
C LEU A 185 8.71 1.15 8.51
N PHE A 186 8.94 2.03 7.54
CA PHE A 186 7.90 2.79 6.86
C PHE A 186 7.71 2.21 5.46
N ALA A 187 6.54 1.63 5.20
CA ALA A 187 6.20 1.07 3.90
C ALA A 187 4.95 1.75 3.36
N SER A 188 4.99 2.28 2.13
CA SER A 188 3.84 2.94 1.54
C SER A 188 3.56 2.60 0.08
N SER A 189 2.27 2.51 -0.25
CA SER A 189 1.78 2.49 -1.63
C SER A 189 0.60 3.44 -1.73
N ARG A 190 0.60 4.34 -2.74
CA ARG A 190 -0.53 5.29 -2.97
C ARG A 190 -1.60 4.77 -3.92
N ALA A 191 -1.29 3.78 -4.76
CA ALA A 191 -2.27 3.11 -5.58
C ALA A 191 -1.76 1.71 -5.91
N GLY A 192 -2.17 0.72 -5.12
CA GLY A 192 -1.80 -0.66 -5.35
C GLY A 192 -2.02 -1.53 -4.14
N SER A 193 -1.11 -2.47 -3.91
CA SER A 193 -1.15 -3.39 -2.79
C SER A 193 0.18 -3.35 -2.04
N LEU A 194 0.13 -3.64 -0.75
CA LEU A 194 1.28 -3.66 0.11
C LEU A 194 1.24 -4.93 0.96
N SER A 195 2.35 -5.66 0.94
CA SER A 195 2.56 -6.87 1.71
C SER A 195 3.87 -6.75 2.50
N VAL A 196 3.78 -6.84 3.82
CA VAL A 196 4.95 -6.83 4.70
C VAL A 196 5.01 -8.13 5.47
N ARG A 197 6.09 -8.88 5.32
CA ARG A 197 6.40 -10.06 6.13
C ARG A 197 7.42 -9.66 7.18
N VAL A 198 7.04 -9.73 8.44
CA VAL A 198 7.95 -9.43 9.54
C VAL A 198 8.43 -10.71 10.22
N PRO A 199 9.53 -10.68 10.99
CA PRO A 199 10.06 -11.87 11.65
C PRO A 199 9.10 -12.43 12.70
N ALA A 200 9.17 -13.73 13.00
CA ALA A 200 8.30 -14.38 13.98
C ALA A 200 8.50 -13.87 15.42
N ASN A 201 9.69 -13.35 15.72
CA ASN A 201 10.02 -12.70 17.00
C ASN A 201 9.82 -11.17 16.94
N PHE A 202 8.95 -10.68 16.06
CA PHE A 202 8.58 -9.27 16.03
C PHE A 202 7.76 -8.94 17.26
N HIS A 203 8.18 -7.90 17.98
CA HIS A 203 7.49 -7.41 19.16
C HIS A 203 7.36 -5.89 19.07
N GLY A 204 6.13 -5.41 18.95
CA GLY A 204 5.88 -3.97 18.95
C GLY A 204 4.68 -3.51 18.12
N PHE A 205 4.74 -2.26 17.67
CA PHE A 205 3.59 -1.59 17.08
C PHE A 205 3.51 -1.81 15.57
N ILE A 206 2.31 -2.11 15.10
CA ILE A 206 1.92 -2.04 13.70
C ILE A 206 0.87 -0.94 13.57
N THR A 207 1.20 0.13 12.86
CA THR A 207 0.25 1.19 12.52
C THR A 207 -0.08 1.11 11.04
N ALA A 208 -1.32 0.78 10.71
CA ALA A 208 -1.80 0.74 9.33
C ALA A 208 -2.71 1.93 9.05
N TYR A 209 -2.38 2.68 8.00
CA TYR A 209 -3.19 3.75 7.43
C TYR A 209 -3.75 3.29 6.10
N THR A 210 -5.07 3.18 6.00
CA THR A 210 -5.76 2.72 4.78
C THR A 210 -6.89 3.67 4.41
N LYS A 211 -6.81 4.34 3.25
CA LYS A 211 -7.95 5.15 2.75
C LYS A 211 -9.06 4.27 2.18
N ILE A 212 -8.69 3.27 1.38
CA ILE A 212 -9.58 2.29 0.76
C ILE A 212 -8.84 0.96 0.79
N GLY A 213 -9.45 -0.08 1.36
CA GLY A 213 -8.84 -1.40 1.51
C GLY A 213 -9.11 -1.97 2.89
N ARG A 214 -8.50 -3.12 3.17
CA ARG A 214 -8.55 -3.77 4.49
C ARG A 214 -7.15 -4.19 4.90
N LEU A 215 -6.82 -4.02 6.18
CA LEU A 215 -5.66 -4.66 6.78
C LEU A 215 -5.99 -6.11 7.06
N THR A 216 -5.23 -7.03 6.47
CA THR A 216 -5.30 -8.46 6.80
C THR A 216 -4.02 -8.84 7.53
N LEU A 217 -4.17 -9.30 8.77
CA LEU A 217 -3.09 -9.92 9.52
C LEU A 217 -3.17 -11.43 9.31
N GLU A 218 -2.02 -12.06 9.19
CA GLU A 218 -1.94 -13.52 9.14
C GLU A 218 -2.39 -14.12 10.50
N PRO A 219 -3.04 -15.30 10.54
CA PRO A 219 -3.65 -15.83 11.75
C PRO A 219 -2.70 -15.96 12.94
N SER A 220 -1.42 -16.31 12.70
CA SER A 220 -0.40 -16.37 13.76
C SER A 220 -0.15 -15.02 14.45
N LEU A 221 -0.49 -13.91 13.79
CA LEU A 221 -0.37 -12.57 14.38
C LEU A 221 -1.62 -12.12 15.04
N GLN A 222 -2.73 -12.47 14.42
CA GLN A 222 -4.01 -12.15 14.97
C GLN A 222 -4.19 -12.76 16.36
N SER A 223 -3.60 -13.93 16.63
CA SER A 223 -3.59 -14.55 17.96
C SER A 223 -2.81 -13.78 19.03
N SER A 224 -1.81 -12.98 18.62
CA SER A 224 -0.88 -12.27 19.52
C SER A 224 -1.03 -10.75 19.43
N ALA A 225 -2.05 -10.31 18.68
CA ALA A 225 -2.32 -8.93 18.37
C ALA A 225 -3.32 -8.34 19.36
N VAL A 226 -2.91 -7.29 20.06
CA VAL A 226 -3.78 -6.43 20.85
C VAL A 226 -4.14 -5.20 20.03
N VAL A 227 -5.42 -5.06 19.69
CA VAL A 227 -5.90 -3.87 18.96
C VAL A 227 -5.97 -2.69 19.92
N LEU A 228 -5.13 -1.68 19.69
CA LEU A 228 -5.09 -0.48 20.52
C LEU A 228 -6.00 0.63 20.00
N LYS A 229 -6.14 0.71 18.68
CA LYS A 229 -6.95 1.72 18.00
C LYS A 229 -7.49 1.17 16.69
N GLU A 230 -8.79 1.34 16.47
CA GLU A 230 -9.45 0.98 15.21
C GLU A 230 -10.44 2.08 14.80
N GLU A 231 -10.01 2.91 13.87
CA GLU A 231 -10.81 3.94 13.21
C GLU A 231 -10.93 3.61 11.72
N ILE A 232 -11.87 4.26 11.01
CA ILE A 232 -12.19 3.99 9.60
C ILE A 232 -10.94 3.93 8.70
N LYS A 233 -9.93 4.76 8.98
CA LYS A 233 -8.71 4.88 8.15
C LYS A 233 -7.44 4.44 8.85
N VAL A 234 -7.50 4.12 10.15
CA VAL A 234 -6.31 3.88 10.97
C VAL A 234 -6.55 2.68 11.86
N LYS A 235 -5.69 1.68 11.76
CA LYS A 235 -5.68 0.53 12.66
C LYS A 235 -4.30 0.42 13.30
N ARG A 236 -4.24 0.55 14.62
CA ARG A 236 -3.02 0.39 15.42
C ARG A 236 -3.15 -0.87 16.27
N VAL A 237 -2.17 -1.74 16.10
CA VAL A 237 -2.09 -3.04 16.79
C VAL A 237 -0.74 -3.11 17.48
N PHE A 238 -0.71 -3.72 18.67
CA PHE A 238 0.51 -4.10 19.35
C PHE A 238 0.64 -5.62 19.29
N ILE A 239 1.82 -6.12 18.93
CA ILE A 239 2.11 -7.55 18.90
C ILE A 239 2.88 -7.90 20.17
N GLU A 240 2.27 -8.71 21.02
CA GLU A 240 2.87 -9.20 22.26
C GLU A 240 3.93 -10.28 22.00
N PRO A 241 4.94 -10.42 22.86
CA PRO A 241 5.96 -11.44 22.70
C PRO A 241 5.38 -12.80 23.07
N HIS A 242 5.68 -13.83 22.28
CA HIS A 242 5.18 -15.19 22.53
C HIS A 242 5.82 -15.90 23.73
N THR A 243 6.93 -15.37 24.27
CA THR A 243 7.70 -15.99 25.34
C THR A 243 7.67 -15.07 26.56
N ALA A 244 6.93 -15.49 27.60
CA ALA A 244 6.73 -14.74 28.84
C ALA A 244 7.95 -14.72 29.79
N GLU A 245 9.12 -15.21 29.36
CA GLU A 245 10.24 -15.49 30.26
C GLU A 245 11.43 -14.51 30.15
N ASP A 246 11.30 -13.40 29.41
CA ASP A 246 12.41 -12.46 29.23
C ASP A 246 12.15 -11.13 29.97
N GLU A 247 12.36 -11.13 31.29
CA GLU A 247 12.18 -9.97 32.20
C GLU A 247 13.23 -8.84 32.01
N GLY A 248 13.90 -8.76 30.85
CA GLY A 248 15.06 -7.88 30.66
C GLY A 248 15.01 -6.86 29.51
N ILE A 249 13.91 -6.78 28.75
CA ILE A 249 13.87 -6.03 27.47
C ILE A 249 12.74 -4.98 27.48
N GLU A 250 12.77 -4.04 28.42
CA GLU A 250 11.71 -3.00 28.52
C GLU A 250 11.84 -1.88 27.46
N ASP A 251 13.02 -1.67 26.85
CA ASP A 251 13.29 -0.44 26.06
C ASP A 251 13.35 -0.62 24.53
N MET A 252 13.16 -1.83 24.00
CA MET A 252 13.31 -2.10 22.56
C MET A 252 12.03 -2.60 21.91
N VAL A 253 11.16 -1.66 21.55
CA VAL A 253 9.91 -1.95 20.81
C VAL A 253 10.12 -1.74 19.32
N ASP A 254 9.81 -2.76 18.52
CA ASP A 254 9.79 -2.65 17.06
C ASP A 254 8.61 -1.76 16.61
N VAL A 255 8.79 -1.00 15.53
CA VAL A 255 7.77 -0.13 14.95
C VAL A 255 7.65 -0.38 13.45
N VAL A 256 6.45 -0.69 13.00
CA VAL A 256 6.12 -0.88 11.59
C VAL A 256 4.94 0.02 11.26
N ASP A 257 5.21 1.05 10.47
CA ASP A 257 4.21 1.95 9.92
C ASP A 257 3.94 1.58 8.46
N VAL A 258 2.71 1.22 8.19
CA VAL A 258 2.21 0.83 6.87
C VAL A 258 1.21 1.88 6.40
N GLU A 259 1.53 2.58 5.33
CA GLU A 259 0.63 3.54 4.70
C GLU A 259 0.20 3.04 3.32
N ALA A 260 -0.95 2.36 3.28
CA ALA A 260 -1.59 2.00 2.02
C ALA A 260 -2.68 3.03 1.72
N GLU A 261 -2.27 4.11 1.07
CA GLU A 261 -3.25 4.93 0.37
C GLU A 261 -3.67 4.15 -0.87
N VAL A 262 -4.95 3.88 -1.04
CA VAL A 262 -5.47 3.59 -2.37
C VAL A 262 -6.18 4.86 -2.75
N ALA A 263 -5.46 5.72 -3.49
CA ALA A 263 -6.10 6.73 -4.28
C ALA A 263 -6.99 5.95 -5.26
N ALA A 264 -8.29 5.86 -4.96
CA ALA A 264 -9.27 5.93 -6.02
C ALA A 264 -9.01 7.29 -6.66
N ASP A 265 -8.04 7.33 -7.57
CA ASP A 265 -7.62 8.56 -8.18
C ASP A 265 -8.78 8.94 -9.09
N VAL A 266 -9.71 9.73 -8.54
CA VAL A 266 -10.88 10.23 -9.24
C VAL A 266 -10.44 10.93 -10.51
N ALA A 267 -9.22 11.50 -10.55
CA ALA A 267 -8.63 12.07 -11.75
C ALA A 267 -8.19 11.00 -12.76
N LEU A 268 -7.55 9.89 -12.32
CA LEU A 268 -7.19 8.78 -13.21
C LEU A 268 -8.43 8.04 -13.73
N MET A 269 -9.45 7.84 -12.88
CA MET A 269 -10.76 7.32 -13.28
C MET A 269 -11.44 8.26 -14.28
N LYS A 270 -11.43 9.57 -14.05
CA LYS A 270 -11.97 10.57 -14.99
C LYS A 270 -11.17 10.60 -16.29
N MET A 271 -9.85 10.47 -16.25
CA MET A 271 -9.01 10.45 -17.44
C MET A 271 -9.25 9.17 -18.27
N VAL A 272 -9.37 8.01 -17.62
CA VAL A 272 -9.73 6.74 -18.27
C VAL A 272 -11.15 6.83 -18.86
N GLU A 273 -12.10 7.45 -18.15
CA GLU A 273 -13.45 7.69 -18.67
C GLU A 273 -13.45 8.59 -19.92
N VAL A 274 -12.62 9.64 -19.93
CA VAL A 274 -12.43 10.52 -21.10
C VAL A 274 -11.84 9.72 -22.28
N ILE A 275 -10.82 8.90 -22.04
CA ILE A 275 -10.20 8.07 -23.09
C ILE A 275 -11.21 7.08 -23.68
N ILE A 276 -12.03 6.43 -22.85
CA ILE A 276 -13.08 5.50 -23.32
C ILE A 276 -14.11 6.24 -24.17
N LYS A 277 -14.56 7.43 -23.75
CA LYS A 277 -15.52 8.24 -24.52
C LYS A 277 -14.95 8.67 -25.88
N VAL A 278 -13.68 9.09 -25.92
CA VAL A 278 -13.00 9.46 -27.18
C VAL A 278 -12.92 8.24 -28.11
N TYR A 279 -12.56 7.08 -27.59
CA TYR A 279 -12.46 5.85 -28.39
C TYR A 279 -13.81 5.42 -28.98
N SER A 280 -14.87 5.41 -28.17
CA SER A 280 -16.23 5.07 -28.63
C SER A 280 -16.75 6.05 -29.69
N SER A 281 -16.48 7.35 -29.53
CA SER A 281 -16.82 8.36 -30.54
C SER A 281 -16.07 8.15 -31.85
N LEU A 282 -14.79 7.78 -31.80
CA LEU A 282 -14.00 7.48 -33.00
C LEU A 282 -14.52 6.23 -33.72
N GLN A 283 -14.90 5.18 -32.99
CA GLN A 283 -15.49 3.98 -33.58
C GLN A 283 -16.82 4.27 -34.29
N ASN A 284 -17.70 5.07 -33.68
CA ASN A 284 -18.96 5.48 -34.29
C ASN A 284 -18.73 6.30 -35.57
N LEU A 285 -17.75 7.21 -35.56
CA LEU A 285 -17.40 8.00 -36.74
C LEU A 285 -16.86 7.11 -37.88
N LEU A 286 -16.07 6.09 -37.53
CA LEU A 286 -15.54 5.14 -38.49
C LEU A 286 -16.66 4.31 -39.14
N HIS A 287 -17.61 3.83 -38.34
CA HIS A 287 -18.79 3.11 -38.84
C HIS A 287 -19.67 3.96 -39.77
N LEU A 288 -19.89 5.24 -39.43
CA LEU A 288 -20.64 6.16 -40.28
C LEU A 288 -19.95 6.41 -41.62
N LYS A 289 -18.63 6.59 -41.63
CA LYS A 289 -17.85 6.76 -42.87
C LYS A 289 -17.89 5.52 -43.77
N LEU A 290 -17.84 4.34 -43.16
CA LEU A 290 -17.95 3.08 -43.91
C LEU A 290 -19.36 2.92 -44.48
N ALA A 291 -20.41 3.25 -43.72
CA ALA A 291 -21.79 3.19 -44.22
C ALA A 291 -22.01 4.16 -45.40
N SER A 292 -21.44 5.37 -45.36
CA SER A 292 -21.60 6.36 -46.43
C SER A 292 -20.79 6.08 -47.70
N SER A 293 -19.86 5.11 -47.70
CA SER A 293 -19.07 4.78 -48.89
C SER A 293 -19.69 3.69 -49.76
N PHE A 294 -20.88 3.19 -49.37
CA PHE A 294 -21.61 2.14 -50.09
C PHE A 294 -22.87 2.64 -50.80
N ASP A 295 -23.16 3.95 -50.74
CA ASP A 295 -24.16 4.65 -51.55
C ASP A 295 -23.48 5.38 -52.72
#